data_AF-A0A349E6D2-F1
#
_entry.id   AF-A0A349E6D2-F1
#
_cell.length_a   1.000
_cell.length_b   1.000
_cell.length_c   1.000
_cell.angle_alpha   90.00
_cell.angle_beta   90.00
_cell.angle_gamma   90.00
#
_symmetry.space_group_name_H-M   'P 1'
#
loop_
_entity.id
_entity.type
_entity.pdbx_description
1 polymer ?
#
loop_
_entity_poly.entity_id
_entity_poly.type
_entity_poly.pdbx_seq_one_letter_code
_entity_poly.pdbx_strand_id
1 'polypeptide(L)' 'MNDDDEHLQEVSNYPIGIWLESEGAAEQAVRCTLAATIDTIGKYVFVNGQGVKVIEKSKWD' A
#
# COMPACT_ATOMS: atom_id res chain seq x y z
N MET A 1 -9.53 6.23 16.59
CA MET A 1 -8.25 5.58 16.28
C MET A 1 -8.43 5.09 14.85
N ASN A 2 -7.57 5.58 13.96
CA ASN A 2 -7.75 5.51 12.52
C ASN A 2 -7.56 4.05 12.08
N ASP A 3 -8.61 3.40 11.59
CA ASP A 3 -8.56 1.99 11.16
C ASP A 3 -7.49 1.79 10.05
N ASP A 4 -7.28 2.83 9.22
CA ASP A 4 -6.18 2.91 8.26
C ASP A 4 -4.78 2.66 8.88
N ASP A 5 -4.52 3.11 10.11
CA ASP A 5 -3.22 2.91 10.77
C ASP A 5 -2.95 1.44 11.09
N GLU A 6 -3.96 0.67 11.53
CA GLU A 6 -3.81 -0.76 11.83
C GLU A 6 -3.54 -1.56 10.56
N HIS A 7 -4.29 -1.27 9.48
CA HIS A 7 -4.06 -1.88 8.18
C HIS A 7 -2.69 -1.54 7.58
N LEU A 8 -2.20 -0.31 7.75
CA LEU A 8 -0.87 0.10 7.30
C LEU A 8 0.26 -0.52 8.13
N GLN A 9 0.04 -0.75 9.42
CA GLN A 9 1.00 -1.44 10.27
C GLN A 9 1.17 -2.91 9.84
N GLU A 10 0.09 -3.58 9.44
CA GLU A 10 0.17 -4.93 8.85
C GLU A 10 0.94 -4.94 7.53
N VAL A 11 0.70 -3.95 6.65
CA VAL A 11 1.42 -3.82 5.37
C VAL A 11 2.93 -3.75 5.56
N SER A 12 3.39 -3.09 6.62
CA SER A 12 4.83 -2.96 6.90
C SER A 12 5.56 -4.28 7.14
N ASN A 13 4.82 -5.34 7.50
CA ASN A 13 5.37 -6.68 7.71
C ASN A 13 5.39 -7.55 6.44
N TYR A 14 4.79 -7.08 5.33
CA TYR A 14 4.74 -7.87 4.12
C TYR A 14 6.05 -7.78 3.31
N PRO A 15 6.44 -8.89 2.63
CA PRO A 15 7.55 -8.85 1.69
C PRO A 15 7.19 -8.01 0.46
N ILE A 16 8.18 -7.29 -0.07
CA ILE A 16 8.08 -6.65 -1.39
C ILE A 16 7.70 -7.70 -2.44
N GLY A 17 6.78 -7.34 -3.34
CA GLY A 17 6.28 -8.23 -4.40
C GLY A 17 5.06 -9.08 -4.01
N ILE A 18 4.55 -8.96 -2.77
CA ILE A 18 3.27 -9.59 -2.39
C ILE A 18 2.11 -9.00 -3.19
N TRP A 19 1.14 -9.81 -3.58
CA TRP A 19 -0.09 -9.33 -4.21
C TRP A 19 -1.17 -9.08 -3.17
N LEU A 20 -1.77 -7.89 -3.21
CA LEU A 20 -2.78 -7.41 -2.28
C LEU A 20 -3.98 -6.87 -3.06
N GLU A 21 -5.17 -7.03 -2.49
CA GLU A 21 -6.34 -6.27 -2.90
C GLU A 21 -6.51 -5.08 -1.96
N SER A 22 -6.80 -3.93 -2.54
CA SER A 22 -6.90 -2.65 -1.84
C SER A 22 -8.12 -1.91 -2.34
N GLU A 23 -8.85 -1.26 -1.43
CA GLU A 23 -10.00 -0.45 -1.81
C GLU A 23 -9.50 0.84 -2.46
N GLY A 24 -9.68 0.93 -3.78
CA GLY A 24 -9.27 2.09 -4.56
C GLY A 24 -10.19 3.29 -4.32
N ALA A 25 -9.78 4.47 -4.80
CA ALA A 25 -10.49 5.73 -4.62
C ALA A 25 -11.94 5.79 -5.16
N ALA A 26 -12.39 4.77 -5.89
CA ALA A 26 -13.73 4.69 -6.47
C ALA A 26 -14.53 3.48 -5.96
N GLU A 27 -14.24 3.01 -4.73
CA GLU A 27 -14.91 1.85 -4.10
C GLU A 27 -14.74 0.53 -4.88
N GLN A 28 -13.77 0.50 -5.79
CA GLN A 28 -13.40 -0.67 -6.59
C GLN A 28 -12.17 -1.31 -5.96
N ALA A 29 -12.21 -2.61 -5.70
CA ALA A 29 -11.02 -3.35 -5.31
C ALA A 29 -9.99 -3.32 -6.46
N VAL A 30 -8.80 -2.82 -6.16
CA VAL A 30 -7.64 -2.79 -7.05
C VAL A 30 -6.63 -3.80 -6.55
N ARG A 31 -6.21 -4.70 -7.44
CA ARG A 31 -5.11 -5.62 -7.18
C ARG A 31 -3.78 -4.94 -7.47
N CYS A 32 -2.93 -4.84 -6.46
CA CYS A 32 -1.62 -4.22 -6.54
C CYS A 32 -0.57 -5.04 -5.81
N THR A 33 0.70 -4.67 -5.98
CA THR A 33 1.81 -5.26 -5.24
C THR A 33 2.63 -4.19 -4.55
N LEU A 34 3.11 -4.50 -3.33
CA LEU A 34 4.02 -3.62 -2.60
C LEU A 34 5.37 -3.62 -3.32
N ALA A 35 5.70 -2.51 -3.97
CA ALA A 35 6.93 -2.36 -4.74
C ALA A 35 8.08 -1.80 -3.90
N ALA A 36 7.76 -0.91 -2.95
CA ALA A 36 8.75 -0.29 -2.08
C ALA A 36 8.13 0.17 -0.77
N THR A 37 8.93 0.04 0.30
CA THR A 37 8.71 0.69 1.59
C THR A 37 9.84 1.68 1.81
N ILE A 38 9.50 2.95 2.04
CA ILE A 38 10.46 4.02 2.28
C ILE A 38 10.32 4.46 3.73
N ASP A 39 11.00 3.76 4.63
CA ASP A 39 10.86 3.90 6.09
C ASP A 39 11.16 5.33 6.58
N THR A 40 12.20 5.96 6.05
CA THR A 40 12.62 7.33 6.43
C THR A 40 11.54 8.39 6.26
N ILE A 41 10.59 8.16 5.36
CA ILE A 41 9.44 9.05 5.12
C ILE A 41 8.10 8.30 5.23
N GLY A 42 8.10 7.08 5.78
CA GLY A 42 6.92 6.28 6.09
C GLY A 42 5.97 6.13 4.91
N LYS A 43 6.51 5.97 3.70
CA LYS A 43 5.72 5.79 2.49
C LYS A 43 5.72 4.34 2.03
N TYR A 44 4.55 3.88 1.62
CA TYR A 44 4.35 2.61 0.93
C TYR A 44 3.94 2.88 -0.51
N VAL A 45 4.64 2.26 -1.45
CA VAL A 45 4.38 2.40 -2.89
C VAL A 45 3.83 1.09 -3.41
N PHE A 46 2.61 1.15 -3.94
CA PHE A 46 1.98 0.01 -4.58
C PHE A 46 1.82 0.24 -6.08
N VAL A 47 2.12 -0.81 -6.84
CA VAL A 47 2.05 -0.81 -8.30
C VAL A 47 1.12 -1.89 -8.81
N ASN A 48 0.59 -1.73 -10.02
CA ASN A 48 -0.13 -2.80 -10.71
C ASN A 48 0.82 -3.82 -11.37
N GLY A 49 0.29 -4.81 -12.08
CA GLY A 49 1.09 -5.81 -12.79
C GLY A 49 1.98 -5.29 -13.92
N GLN A 50 1.84 -4.03 -14.31
CA GLN A 50 2.71 -3.36 -15.28
C GLN A 50 3.80 -2.50 -14.60
N GLY A 51 3.83 -2.45 -13.26
CA GLY A 51 4.78 -1.63 -12.50
C GLY A 51 4.37 -0.15 -12.39
N VAL A 52 3.16 0.22 -12.81
CA VAL A 52 2.65 1.59 -12.69
C VAL A 52 2.14 1.82 -11.27
N LYS A 53 2.58 2.90 -10.60
CA LYS A 53 2.09 3.30 -9.28
C LYS A 53 0.59 3.53 -9.34
N VAL A 54 -0.15 2.81 -8.51
CA VAL A 54 -1.61 2.94 -8.39
C VAL A 54 -2.03 3.49 -7.04
N ILE A 55 -1.27 3.22 -5.98
CA ILE A 55 -1.57 3.67 -4.62
C ILE A 55 -0.28 4.15 -3.94
N GLU A 56 -0.37 5.27 -3.24
CA GLU A 56 0.64 5.79 -2.33
C GLU A 56 -0.05 6.00 -0.97
N LYS A 57 0.49 5.39 0.09
CA LYS A 57 -0.01 5.55 1.46
C LYS A 57 1.12 6.06 2.36
N SER A 58 0.76 6.91 3.31
CA SER A 58 1.66 7.48 4.32
C SER A 58 1.28 6.92 5.69
N LYS A 59 2.28 6.57 6.50
CA LYS A 59 2.09 6.02 7.86
C LYS A 59 1.58 7.05 8.88
N TRP A 60 1.56 8.33 8.55
CA TRP A 60 1.29 9.42 9.50
C TRP A 60 0.40 10.53 8.93
N ASP A 61 -0.41 10.23 7.91
CA ASP A 61 -1.37 11.18 7.32
C ASP A 61 -2.70 11.17 8.07
#